data_AF-A0A521X9Z5-F1
#
_entry.id   AF-A0A521X9Z5-F1
#
_cell.length_a   1.000
_cell.length_b   1.000
_cell.length_c   1.000
_cell.angle_alpha   90.00
_cell.angle_beta   90.00
_cell.angle_gamma   90.00
#
_symmetry.space_group_name_H-M   'P 1'
#
loop_
_entity.id
_entity.type
_entity.pdbx_description
1 polymer ?
#
loop_
_entity_poly.entity_id
_entity_poly.type
_entity_poly.pdbx_seq_one_letter_code
_entity_poly.pdbx_strand_id
1 'polypeptide(L)' 'MPTVLSEQQIKTKLKKLKGWKLVTGEIKKTFTLPDFVHAMGFVNQVALLAEKANHHPDIDIRWNNITLTLCTHSAGG' A
#
# COMPACT_ATOMS: atom_id res chain seq x y z
N MET A 1 4.23 20.39 3.25
CA MET A 1 3.89 19.23 4.11
C MET A 1 2.73 18.48 3.47
N PRO A 2 2.69 17.14 3.54
CA PRO A 2 1.55 16.38 3.05
C PRO A 2 0.27 16.82 3.79
N THR A 3 -0.85 16.89 3.08
CA THR A 3 -2.15 17.21 3.67
C THR A 3 -2.92 15.92 3.89
N VAL A 4 -3.39 15.69 5.12
CA VAL A 4 -4.26 14.56 5.43
C VAL A 4 -5.55 14.68 4.63
N LEU A 5 -5.93 13.59 3.98
CA LEU A 5 -7.16 13.54 3.19
C LEU A 5 -8.37 13.38 4.09
N SER A 6 -9.46 14.06 3.75
CA SER A 6 -10.76 13.80 4.39
C SER A 6 -11.30 12.44 3.97
N GLU A 7 -12.19 11.85 4.78
CA GLU A 7 -12.84 10.59 4.43
C GLU A 7 -13.52 10.62 3.05
N GLN A 8 -14.13 11.75 2.69
CA GLN A 8 -14.81 11.89 1.39
C GLN A 8 -13.80 11.89 0.23
N GLN A 9 -12.64 12.52 0.41
CA GLN A 9 -11.55 12.47 -0.56
C GLN A 9 -10.98 11.06 -0.68
N ILE A 10 -10.78 10.36 0.44
CA ILE A 10 -10.32 8.96 0.47
C ILE A 10 -11.32 8.07 -0.28
N LYS A 11 -12.60 8.09 0.09
CA LYS A 11 -13.68 7.32 -0.55
C LYS A 11 -13.75 7.58 -2.05
N THR A 12 -13.61 8.84 -2.48
CA THR A 12 -13.64 9.21 -3.91
C THR A 12 -12.42 8.68 -4.67
N LYS A 13 -11.22 8.81 -4.10
CA LYS A 13 -9.98 8.32 -4.73
C LYS A 13 -9.93 6.80 -4.78
N LEU A 14 -10.38 6.11 -3.72
CA LEU A 14 -10.41 4.65 -3.63
C LEU A 14 -11.29 4.01 -4.71
N LYS A 15 -12.36 4.67 -5.18
CA LYS A 15 -13.17 4.18 -6.30
C LYS A 15 -12.34 3.91 -7.57
N LYS A 16 -11.22 4.61 -7.74
CA LYS A 16 -10.30 4.44 -8.89
C LYS A 16 -9.18 3.42 -8.60
N LEU A 17 -9.02 2.99 -7.35
CA LEU A 17 -7.93 2.13 -6.89
C LEU A 17 -8.47 0.72 -6.58
N LYS A 18 -8.74 -0.07 -7.63
CA LYS A 18 -9.34 -1.40 -7.49
C LYS A 18 -8.55 -2.29 -6.51
N GLY A 19 -9.25 -2.84 -5.53
CA GLY A 19 -8.71 -3.74 -4.52
C GLY A 19 -8.11 -3.06 -3.30
N TRP A 20 -7.93 -1.73 -3.31
CA TRP A 20 -7.55 -0.97 -2.12
C TRP A 20 -8.77 -0.71 -1.24
N LYS A 21 -8.58 -0.84 0.07
CA LYS A 21 -9.62 -0.61 1.08
C LYS A 21 -9.07 0.27 2.19
N LEU A 22 -9.91 1.18 2.70
CA LEU A 22 -9.62 1.91 3.94
C LEU A 22 -9.83 0.96 5.14
N VAL A 23 -8.83 0.81 5.97
CA VAL A 23 -8.82 0.00 7.20
C VAL A 23 -8.19 0.84 8.29
N THR A 24 -9.00 1.32 9.24
CA THR A 24 -8.53 2.01 10.46
C THR A 24 -7.56 3.18 10.17
N GLY A 25 -7.88 4.03 9.20
CA GLY A 25 -7.04 5.19 8.85
C GLY A 25 -5.94 4.92 7.82
N GLU A 26 -5.72 3.66 7.46
CA GLU A 26 -4.71 3.26 6.46
C GLU A 26 -5.39 2.67 5.23
N ILE A 27 -4.70 2.63 4.08
CA ILE A 27 -5.20 1.87 2.94
C ILE A 27 -4.43 0.55 2.80
N LYS A 28 -5.16 -0.53 2.55
CA LYS A 28 -4.58 -1.87 2.40
C LYS A 28 -5.01 -2.52 1.10
N LYS A 29 -4.11 -3.31 0.51
CA LYS A 29 -4.41 -4.21 -0.62
C LYS A 29 -3.56 -5.46 -0.54
N THR A 30 -4.20 -6.60 -0.76
CA THR A 30 -3.52 -7.90 -0.90
C THR A 30 -3.39 -8.26 -2.38
N PHE A 31 -2.19 -8.69 -2.76
CA PHE A 31 -1.84 -9.22 -4.07
C PHE A 31 -1.53 -10.70 -3.91
N THR A 32 -2.12 -11.55 -4.75
CA THR A 32 -1.81 -12.98 -4.81
C THR A 32 -1.01 -13.25 -6.09
N LEU A 33 0.18 -13.81 -5.94
CA LEU A 33 1.13 -14.07 -7.02
C LEU A 33 1.18 -15.59 -7.32
N PRO A 34 1.77 -16.02 -8.45
CA PRO A 34 1.84 -17.45 -8.78
C PRO A 34 2.55 -18.30 -7.72
N ASP A 35 3.65 -17.81 -7.17
CA ASP A 35 4.46 -18.49 -6.14
C ASP A 35 5.27 -17.48 -5.31
N PHE A 36 6.10 -18.00 -4.39
CA PHE A 36 6.94 -17.19 -3.52
C PHE A 36 8.00 -16.39 -4.26
N VAL A 37 8.60 -16.92 -5.33
CA VAL A 37 9.66 -16.23 -6.08
C VAL A 37 9.08 -15.01 -6.80
N HIS A 38 7.91 -15.16 -7.41
CA HIS A 38 7.18 -14.05 -8.02
C HIS A 38 6.73 -13.01 -6.98
N ALA A 39 6.31 -13.46 -5.78
CA ALA A 39 5.95 -12.58 -4.67
C ALA A 39 7.14 -11.73 -4.21
N MET A 40 8.33 -12.32 -4.06
CA MET A 40 9.54 -11.58 -3.70
C MET A 40 10.00 -10.65 -4.83
N GLY A 41 9.85 -11.05 -6.10
CA GLY A 41 10.09 -10.18 -7.25
C GLY A 41 9.20 -8.93 -7.22
N PHE A 42 7.91 -9.10 -6.90
CA PHE A 42 6.97 -7.98 -6.69
C PHE A 42 7.41 -7.08 -5.53
N VAL A 43 7.78 -7.64 -4.38
CA VAL A 43 8.26 -6.88 -3.21
C VAL A 43 9.50 -6.06 -3.54
N ASN A 44 10.47 -6.61 -4.28
CA ASN A 44 11.67 -5.89 -4.69
C ASN A 44 11.34 -4.67 -5.56
N GLN A 45 10.38 -4.79 -6.48
CA GLN A 45 9.92 -3.64 -7.28
C GLN A 45 9.24 -2.58 -6.41
N VAL A 46 8.44 -2.99 -5.43
CA VAL A 46 7.84 -2.06 -4.45
C VAL A 46 8.92 -1.33 -3.66
N ALA A 47 9.98 -2.01 -3.20
CA ALA A 47 11.07 -1.41 -2.45
C ALA A 47 11.78 -0.29 -3.25
N LEU A 48 12.08 -0.52 -4.53
CA LEU A 48 12.68 0.50 -5.40
C LEU A 48 11.78 1.73 -5.57
N LEU A 49 10.48 1.52 -5.72
CA LEU A 49 9.51 2.61 -5.86
C LEU A 49 9.32 3.38 -4.54
N ALA A 50 9.27 2.66 -3.42
CA ALA A 50 9.15 3.25 -2.09
C ALA A 50 10.35 4.14 -1.75
N GLU A 51 11.57 3.68 -2.05
CA GLU A 51 12.79 4.45 -1.82
C GLU A 51 12.84 5.71 -2.69
N LYS A 52 12.51 5.57 -3.99
CA LYS A 52 12.41 6.73 -4.90
C LYS A 52 11.36 7.75 -4.44
N ALA A 53 10.27 7.28 -3.85
CA ALA A 53 9.20 8.14 -3.32
C ALA A 53 9.53 8.73 -1.94
N ASN A 54 10.58 8.23 -1.27
CA ASN A 54 10.85 8.46 0.15
C ASN A 54 9.57 8.24 1.01
N HIS A 55 8.84 7.17 0.70
CA HIS A 55 7.60 6.78 1.38
C HIS A 55 7.46 5.27 1.38
N HIS A 56 7.58 4.67 2.56
CA HIS A 56 7.73 3.23 2.73
C HIS A 56 6.42 2.59 3.22
N PRO A 57 5.90 1.56 2.53
CA PRO A 57 4.77 0.78 3.02
C PRO A 57 5.17 -0.21 4.11
N ASP A 58 4.20 -0.63 4.92
CA ASP A 58 4.32 -1.92 5.62
C ASP A 58 3.96 -3.06 4.66
N ILE A 59 4.77 -4.12 4.67
CA ILE A 59 4.64 -5.27 3.77
C ILE A 59 4.48 -6.56 4.61
N ASP A 60 3.31 -7.18 4.54
CA ASP A 60 3.06 -8.51 5.10
C ASP A 60 3.20 -9.58 4.00
N ILE A 61 4.12 -10.52 4.19
CA ILE A 61 4.47 -11.56 3.21
C ILE A 61 4.00 -12.93 3.74
N ARG A 62 3.02 -13.53 3.08
CA ARG A 62 2.49 -14.86 3.40
C ARG A 62 2.53 -15.76 2.19
N TRP A 63 3.68 -16.39 1.98
CA TRP A 63 3.99 -17.18 0.77
C TRP A 63 3.76 -16.34 -0.49
N ASN A 64 2.71 -16.62 -1.26
CA ASN A 64 2.38 -15.88 -2.47
C ASN A 64 1.40 -14.71 -2.27
N ASN A 65 0.97 -14.43 -1.03
CA ASN A 65 0.11 -13.30 -0.70
C ASN A 65 0.93 -12.16 -0.10
N ILE A 66 0.90 -11.00 -0.75
CA ILE A 66 1.57 -9.78 -0.30
C ILE A 66 0.52 -8.74 0.05
N THR A 67 0.44 -8.34 1.32
CA THR A 67 -0.43 -7.23 1.74
C THR A 67 0.41 -5.97 1.92
N LEU A 68 0.08 -4.94 1.15
CA LEU A 68 0.65 -3.61 1.33
C LEU A 68 -0.30 -2.78 2.19
N THR A 69 0.24 -2.13 3.21
CA THR A 69 -0.43 -1.08 4.00
C THR A 69 0.29 0.25 3.75
N LEU A 70 -0.47 1.31 3.47
CA LEU A 70 0.06 2.65 3.24
C LEU A 70 -0.65 3.68 4.14
N CYS A 71 0.18 4.53 4.76
CA CYS A 71 -0.18 5.65 5.63
C CYS A 71 0.95 6.70 5.52
N THR A 72 0.66 8.00 5.65
CA THR A 72 1.69 9.05 5.75
C THR A 72 1.84 9.51 7.21
N HIS A 73 2.52 8.69 8.02
CA HIS A 73 2.65 8.93 9.47
C HIS A 73 3.15 10.33 9.83
N SER A 74 4.05 10.92 9.03
CA SER A 74 4.58 12.27 9.25
C SER A 74 3.52 13.38 9.15
N ALA A 75 2.41 13.14 8.47
CA ALA A 75 1.27 14.06 8.38
C ALA A 75 0.15 13.74 9.39
N GLY A 76 0.28 12.65 10.16
CA GLY A 76 -0.78 12.16 11.04
C GLY A 76 -1.86 11.33 10.34
N GLY A 77 -1.58 10.81 9.13
CA GLY A 77 -2.47 9.93 8.36
C GLY A 77 -1.88 9.49 7.03
#